data_AF-A0AAD4EX62-F1
#
_entry.id   AF-A0AAD4EX62-F1
#
_cell.length_a   1.000
_cell.length_b   1.000
_cell.length_c   1.000
_cell.angle_alpha   90.00
_cell.angle_beta   90.00
_cell.angle_gamma   90.00
#
_symmetry.space_group_name_H-M   'P 1'
#
loop_
_entity.id
_entity.type
_entity.pdbx_description
1 polymer ?
#
loop_
_entity_poly.entity_id
_entity_poly.type
_entity_poly.pdbx_seq_one_letter_code
_entity_poly.pdbx_strand_id
1 'polypeptide(L)'
;MESRLPTKEEIVAKAKERPITQAEASDLTSAESNMTGRGPAKGGPAATAQSLRDSQRGLAPTEAKLPDTRQLEADFAEGRPVTQTEASAIASTESSTTGRGPSRGGPGATAQSVHDRQQQRS
;
A
#
# COMPACT_ATOMS: atom_id res chain seq x y z
N MET A 1 -2.12 -30.89 10.95
CA MET A 1 -1.99 -29.41 10.96
C MET A 1 -3.26 -28.88 10.35
N GLU A 2 -4.07 -28.12 11.09
CA GLU A 2 -5.30 -27.55 10.55
C GLU A 2 -4.99 -26.63 9.36
N SER A 3 -5.48 -27.00 8.18
CA SER A 3 -5.47 -26.14 6.98
C SER A 3 -6.49 -25.03 7.16
N ARG A 4 -6.24 -24.10 8.10
CA ARG A 4 -7.03 -22.88 8.25
C ARG A 4 -6.23 -21.69 7.74
N LEU A 5 -6.91 -20.76 7.09
CA LEU A 5 -6.31 -19.46 6.79
C LEU A 5 -5.94 -18.77 8.12
N PRO A 6 -4.78 -18.10 8.18
CA PRO A 6 -4.48 -17.24 9.31
C PRO A 6 -5.50 -16.09 9.36
N THR A 7 -5.79 -15.62 10.57
CA THR A 7 -6.65 -14.45 10.75
C THR A 7 -5.92 -13.17 10.33
N LYS A 8 -6.67 -12.09 10.11
CA LYS A 8 -6.09 -10.77 9.85
C LYS A 8 -5.15 -10.33 10.97
N GLU A 9 -5.46 -10.64 12.23
CA GLU A 9 -4.60 -10.35 13.39
C GLU A 9 -3.30 -11.13 13.34
N GLU A 10 -3.32 -12.41 12.96
CA GLU A 10 -2.13 -13.24 12.80
C GLU A 10 -1.22 -12.71 11.70
N ILE A 11 -1.80 -12.23 10.59
CA ILE A 11 -1.05 -11.62 9.49
C ILE A 11 -0.43 -10.29 9.93
N VAL A 12 -1.19 -9.45 10.64
CA VAL A 12 -0.67 -8.19 11.19
C VAL A 12 0.45 -8.44 12.21
N ALA A 13 0.29 -9.42 13.11
CA ALA A 13 1.32 -9.79 14.07
C ALA A 13 2.60 -10.26 13.37
N LYS A 14 2.45 -11.14 12.38
CA LYS A 14 3.57 -11.62 11.55
C LYS A 14 4.27 -10.49 10.80
N ALA A 15 3.50 -9.54 10.27
CA ALA A 15 4.03 -8.36 9.59
C ALA A 15 4.81 -7.41 10.51
N LYS A 16 4.57 -7.45 11.83
CA LYS A 16 5.37 -6.71 12.82
C LYS A 16 6.72 -7.38 13.09
N GLU A 17 6.79 -8.71 12.97
CA GLU A 17 8.01 -9.48 13.19
C GLU A 17 8.90 -9.53 11.95
N ARG A 18 8.30 -9.65 10.75
CA ARG A 18 9.03 -9.74 9.48
C ARG A 18 8.22 -9.24 8.28
N PRO A 19 8.90 -8.79 7.21
CA PRO A 19 8.25 -8.44 5.96
C PRO A 19 7.48 -9.64 5.39
N ILE A 20 6.23 -9.39 5.00
CA ILE A 20 5.40 -10.33 4.26
C ILE A 20 5.96 -10.42 2.84
N THR A 21 6.31 -11.63 2.43
CA THR A 21 6.86 -11.87 1.10
C THR A 21 5.77 -11.93 0.04
N GLN A 22 6.16 -11.79 -1.23
CA GLN A 22 5.22 -11.97 -2.35
C GLN A 22 4.65 -13.38 -2.40
N ALA A 23 5.49 -14.39 -2.15
CA ALA A 23 5.05 -15.79 -2.10
C ALA A 23 3.96 -15.97 -1.04
N GLU A 24 4.18 -15.45 0.17
CA GLU A 24 3.19 -15.57 1.26
C GLU A 24 1.86 -14.86 0.94
N ALA A 25 1.89 -13.67 0.35
CA ALA A 25 0.66 -12.99 -0.07
C ALA A 25 -0.09 -13.77 -1.17
N SER A 26 0.63 -14.37 -2.12
CA SER A 26 0.06 -15.21 -3.17
C SER A 26 -0.49 -16.55 -2.65
N ASP A 27 0.20 -17.18 -1.69
CA ASP A 27 -0.26 -18.41 -1.06
C ASP A 27 -1.55 -18.19 -0.28
N LEU A 28 -1.65 -17.07 0.44
CA LEU A 28 -2.87 -16.68 1.15
C LEU A 28 -4.02 -16.40 0.19
N THR A 29 -3.75 -15.71 -0.92
CA THR A 29 -4.73 -15.47 -1.99
C THR A 29 -5.26 -16.78 -2.56
N SER A 30 -4.38 -17.73 -2.84
CA SER A 30 -4.73 -19.03 -3.41
C SER A 30 -5.54 -19.86 -2.41
N ALA A 31 -5.13 -19.87 -1.14
CA ALA A 31 -5.84 -20.57 -0.08
C ALA A 31 -7.23 -19.96 0.20
N GLU A 32 -7.35 -18.63 0.21
CA GLU A 32 -8.63 -17.93 0.37
C GLU A 32 -9.56 -18.16 -0.80
N SER A 33 -9.00 -18.18 -2.02
CA SER A 33 -9.76 -18.49 -3.23
C SER A 33 -10.27 -19.93 -3.26
N ASN A 34 -9.44 -20.88 -2.83
CA ASN A 34 -9.85 -22.29 -2.75
C ASN A 34 -10.91 -22.53 -1.68
N MET A 35 -10.87 -21.81 -0.56
CA MET A 35 -11.87 -21.97 0.51
C MET A 35 -13.20 -21.29 0.20
N THR A 36 -13.16 -20.08 -0.37
CA THR A 36 -14.36 -19.25 -0.56
C THR A 36 -14.95 -19.38 -1.96
N GLY A 37 -14.21 -19.96 -2.91
CA GLY A 37 -14.56 -20.02 -4.33
C GLY A 37 -14.58 -18.65 -5.01
N ARG A 38 -14.03 -17.61 -4.35
CA ARG A 38 -13.98 -16.22 -4.81
C ARG A 38 -12.58 -15.67 -4.57
N GLY A 39 -12.13 -14.72 -5.39
CA GLY A 39 -10.84 -14.04 -5.18
C GLY A 39 -10.75 -13.35 -3.79
N PRO A 40 -9.61 -12.71 -3.46
CA PRO A 40 -9.35 -12.13 -2.14
C PRO A 40 -10.57 -11.35 -1.62
N ALA A 41 -11.12 -11.75 -0.46
CA ALA A 41 -12.24 -11.02 0.09
C ALA A 41 -11.75 -9.66 0.59
N LYS A 42 -12.52 -8.60 0.35
CA LYS A 42 -12.19 -7.25 0.83
C LYS A 42 -12.10 -7.26 2.36
N GLY A 43 -10.91 -6.99 2.90
CA GLY A 43 -10.64 -7.06 4.34
C GLY A 43 -10.37 -8.47 4.89
N GLY A 44 -10.26 -9.47 4.01
CA GLY A 44 -9.85 -10.83 4.33
C GLY A 44 -8.34 -10.95 4.54
N PRO A 45 -7.88 -12.15 4.93
CA PRO A 45 -6.47 -12.41 5.19
C PRO A 45 -5.56 -12.15 3.98
N ALA A 46 -5.94 -12.54 2.76
CA ALA A 46 -5.16 -12.26 1.57
C ALA A 46 -5.06 -10.75 1.28
N ALA A 47 -6.20 -10.03 1.34
CA ALA A 47 -6.21 -8.58 1.14
C ALA A 47 -5.36 -7.84 2.19
N THR A 48 -5.36 -8.33 3.44
CA THR A 48 -4.56 -7.80 4.53
C THR A 48 -3.07 -8.07 4.30
N ALA A 49 -2.69 -9.28 3.88
CA ALA A 49 -1.30 -9.62 3.56
C ALA A 49 -0.76 -8.81 2.38
N GLN A 50 -1.55 -8.59 1.33
CA GLN A 50 -1.18 -7.75 0.21
C GLN A 50 -0.99 -6.29 0.64
N SER A 51 -1.95 -5.73 1.38
CA SER A 51 -1.86 -4.34 1.88
C SER A 51 -0.65 -4.14 2.80
N LEU A 52 -0.37 -5.11 3.68
CA LEU A 52 0.79 -5.05 4.58
C LEU A 52 2.09 -5.22 3.82
N ARG A 53 2.18 -6.16 2.87
CA ARG A 53 3.34 -6.31 2.00
C ARG A 53 3.62 -5.02 1.25
N ASP A 54 2.60 -4.37 0.71
CA ASP A 54 2.76 -3.12 -0.03
C ASP A 54 3.13 -1.97 0.91
N SER A 55 2.60 -1.94 2.13
CA SER A 55 3.03 -0.98 3.17
C SER A 55 4.48 -1.22 3.62
N GLN A 56 4.92 -2.49 3.70
CA GLN A 56 6.28 -2.89 4.08
C GLN A 56 7.28 -2.71 2.94
N ARG A 57 6.88 -2.92 1.69
CA ARG A 57 7.66 -2.54 0.49
C ARG A 57 7.67 -1.04 0.29
N GLY A 58 6.63 -0.36 0.75
CA GLY A 58 6.54 1.08 0.92
C GLY A 58 7.46 1.62 2.01
N LEU A 59 8.20 0.76 2.74
CA LEU A 59 9.37 1.15 3.51
C LEU A 59 10.64 1.36 2.68
N ALA A 60 10.50 2.19 1.65
CA ALA A 60 11.54 3.18 1.39
C ALA A 60 10.94 4.61 1.48
N PRO A 61 10.37 5.06 2.62
CA PRO A 61 10.55 6.44 2.98
C PRO A 61 12.05 6.52 3.26
N THR A 62 12.77 7.14 2.34
CA THR A 62 13.96 7.84 2.76
C THR A 62 13.47 8.89 3.77
N GLU A 63 13.52 8.50 5.04
CA GLU A 63 13.75 9.39 6.17
C GLU A 63 12.70 10.49 6.36
N ALA A 64 11.60 10.19 7.07
CA ALA A 64 10.81 11.13 7.89
C ALA A 64 10.55 12.55 7.33
N LYS A 65 10.56 12.69 6.02
CA LYS A 65 10.42 13.92 5.25
C LYS A 65 9.46 13.57 4.14
N LEU A 66 8.43 14.39 4.00
CA LEU A 66 7.51 14.26 2.86
C LEU A 66 8.35 14.19 1.57
N PRO A 67 8.11 13.22 0.69
CA PRO A 67 8.80 13.18 -0.60
C PRO A 67 8.54 14.50 -1.32
N ASP A 68 9.58 15.12 -1.86
CA ASP A 68 9.43 16.36 -2.61
C ASP A 68 8.53 16.09 -3.83
N THR A 69 7.68 17.04 -4.20
CA THR A 69 6.74 16.87 -5.33
C THR A 69 7.44 16.51 -6.63
N ARG A 70 8.70 16.94 -6.81
CA ARG A 70 9.56 16.57 -7.93
C ARG A 70 9.94 15.09 -7.95
N GLN A 71 10.13 14.47 -6.78
CA GLN A 71 10.40 13.03 -6.71
C GLN A 71 9.16 12.22 -7.08
N LEU A 72 7.96 12.66 -6.65
CA LEU A 72 6.71 12.02 -7.03
C LEU A 72 6.42 12.11 -8.55
N GLU A 73 6.74 13.25 -9.17
CA GLU A 73 6.64 13.39 -10.62
C GLU A 73 7.74 12.62 -11.37
N ALA A 74 8.93 12.47 -10.79
CA ALA A 74 9.98 11.61 -11.35
C ALA A 74 9.56 10.13 -11.29
N ASP A 75 9.02 9.68 -10.16
CA ASP A 75 8.49 8.32 -10.02
C ASP A 75 7.36 8.04 -11.03
N PHE A 76 6.50 9.03 -11.29
CA PHE A 76 5.51 8.97 -12.37
C PHE A 76 6.16 8.86 -13.75
N ALA A 77 7.16 9.70 -14.04
CA ALA A 77 7.85 9.74 -15.34
C ALA A 77 8.65 8.45 -15.61
N GLU A 78 9.21 7.85 -14.56
CA GLU A 78 9.90 6.56 -14.60
C GLU A 78 8.95 5.36 -14.69
N GLY A 79 7.63 5.59 -14.61
CA GLY A 79 6.61 4.55 -14.71
C GLY A 79 6.45 3.72 -13.43
N ARG A 80 6.95 4.21 -12.29
CA ARG A 80 6.70 3.58 -10.99
C ARG A 80 5.24 3.81 -10.61
N PRO A 81 4.44 2.76 -10.37
CA PRO A 81 3.05 2.94 -9.98
C PRO A 81 2.98 3.55 -8.59
N VAL A 82 2.34 4.72 -8.47
CA VAL A 82 1.98 5.31 -7.20
C VAL A 82 0.62 4.70 -6.82
N THR A 83 0.60 3.92 -5.76
CA THR A 83 -0.61 3.28 -5.27
C THR A 83 -1.48 4.27 -4.49
N GLN A 84 -2.78 3.96 -4.39
CA GLN A 84 -3.70 4.76 -3.56
C GLN A 84 -3.27 4.78 -2.08
N THR A 85 -2.67 3.69 -1.60
CA THR A 85 -2.13 3.59 -0.23
C THR A 85 -0.98 4.55 -0.02
N GLU A 86 -0.02 4.62 -0.96
CA GLU A 86 1.10 5.56 -0.89
C GLU A 86 0.60 7.01 -0.95
N ALA A 87 -0.30 7.33 -1.89
CA ALA A 87 -0.86 8.67 -1.99
C ALA A 87 -1.64 9.08 -0.72
N SER A 88 -2.35 8.14 -0.08
CA SER A 88 -3.05 8.36 1.18
C SER A 88 -2.10 8.54 2.36
N ALA A 89 -1.02 7.76 2.43
CA ALA A 89 0.00 7.87 3.47
C ALA A 89 0.74 9.22 3.39
N ILE A 90 1.08 9.67 2.18
CA ILE A 90 1.71 10.98 1.95
C ILE A 90 0.77 12.11 2.34
N ALA A 91 -0.51 12.04 1.93
CA ALA A 91 -1.53 13.02 2.31
C ALA A 91 -1.76 13.09 3.83
N SER A 92 -1.77 11.95 4.51
CA SER A 92 -1.94 11.86 5.96
C SER A 92 -0.72 12.42 6.71
N THR A 93 0.48 12.14 6.20
CA THR A 93 1.74 12.70 6.71
C THR A 93 1.76 14.21 6.51
N GLU A 94 1.41 14.71 5.32
CA GLU A 94 1.35 16.14 5.01
C GLU A 94 0.38 16.86 5.94
N SER A 95 -0.78 16.24 6.18
CA SER A 95 -1.80 16.77 7.06
C SER A 95 -1.33 16.87 8.51
N SER A 96 -0.59 15.85 8.96
CA SER A 96 -0.04 15.80 10.32
C SER A 96 1.12 16.80 10.49
N THR A 97 1.94 16.99 9.47
CA THR A 97 3.10 17.91 9.50
C THR A 97 2.70 19.37 9.36
N THR A 98 1.75 19.67 8.47
CA THR A 98 1.36 21.07 8.16
C THR A 98 0.14 21.54 8.95
N GLY A 99 -0.57 20.63 9.63
CA GLY A 99 -1.81 20.92 10.36
C GLY A 99 -2.98 21.32 9.46
N ARG A 100 -2.84 21.17 8.14
CA ARG A 100 -3.88 21.42 7.13
C ARG A 100 -3.94 20.22 6.20
N GLY A 101 -5.13 19.90 5.69
CA GLY A 101 -5.30 18.83 4.70
C GLY A 101 -4.39 19.01 3.47
N PRO A 102 -4.35 18.02 2.55
CA PRO A 102 -3.46 18.04 1.39
C PRO A 102 -3.50 19.39 0.68
N SER A 103 -2.36 20.09 0.65
CA SER A 103 -2.30 21.44 0.12
C SER A 103 -2.22 21.40 -1.40
N ARG A 104 -2.82 22.38 -2.08
CA ARG A 104 -2.77 22.45 -3.55
C ARG A 104 -1.32 22.61 -4.00
N GLY A 105 -0.79 21.59 -4.68
CA GLY A 105 0.62 21.53 -5.10
C GLY A 105 1.59 21.00 -4.04
N GLY A 106 1.08 20.50 -2.92
CA GLY A 106 1.83 19.78 -1.91
C GLY A 106 2.00 18.29 -2.24
N PRO A 107 2.85 17.57 -1.49
CA PRO A 107 3.21 16.18 -1.76
C PRO A 107 2.01 15.23 -1.76
N GLY A 108 1.02 15.42 -0.88
CA GLY A 108 -0.20 14.63 -0.86
C GLY A 108 -1.08 14.87 -2.07
N ALA A 109 -1.27 16.13 -2.48
CA ALA A 109 -2.04 16.46 -3.68
C ALA A 109 -1.34 15.99 -4.96
N THR A 110 -0.01 16.11 -5.04
CA THR A 110 0.78 15.61 -6.17
C THR A 110 0.71 14.09 -6.26
N ALA A 111 0.82 13.36 -5.14
CA ALA A 111 0.71 11.91 -5.14
C ALA A 111 -0.68 11.43 -5.62
N GLN A 112 -1.76 12.07 -5.17
CA GLN A 112 -3.12 11.78 -5.64
C GLN A 112 -3.27 12.09 -7.15
N SER A 113 -2.79 13.25 -7.60
CA SER A 113 -2.84 13.63 -9.02
C SER A 113 -2.01 12.72 -9.92
N VAL A 114 -0.85 12.27 -9.44
CA VAL A 114 -0.01 11.28 -10.13
C VAL A 114 -0.74 9.95 -10.24
N HIS A 115 -1.30 9.45 -9.15
CA HIS A 115 -2.10 8.23 -9.16
C HIS A 115 -3.25 8.33 -10.18
N ASP A 116 -4.05 9.39 -10.13
CA ASP A 116 -5.17 9.59 -11.06
C ASP A 116 -4.73 9.65 -12.52
N ARG A 117 -3.58 10.29 -12.81
CA ARG A 117 -2.98 10.32 -14.16
C ARG A 117 -2.53 8.95 -14.64
N GLN A 118 -2.06 8.07 -13.75
CA GLN A 118 -1.70 6.69 -14.11
C GLN A 118 -2.94 5.86 -14.45
N GLN A 119 -4.02 6.03 -13.68
CA GLN A 119 -5.29 5.33 -13.91
C GLN A 119 -5.98 5.74 -15.22
N GLN A 120 -5.78 6.97 -15.67
CA GLN A 120 -6.32 7.47 -16.95
C GLN A 120 -5.49 7.05 -18.18
N ARG A 121 -4.31 6.43 -18.00
CA ARG A 121 -3.45 5.93 -19.09
C ARG A 121 -3.55 4.41 -19.29
N SER A 122 -4.42 3.71 -18.55
CA SER A 122 -4.72 2.28 -18.71
C SER A 122 -5.93 2.06 -19.61
#